data_AF-A0A232ESJ5-F1
#
_entry.id   AF-A0A232ESJ5-F1
#
_cell.length_a   1.000
_cell.length_b   1.000
_cell.length_c   1.000
_cell.angle_alpha   90.00
_cell.angle_beta   90.00
_cell.angle_gamma   90.00
#
_symmetry.space_group_name_H-M   'P 1'
#
loop_
_entity.id
_entity.type
_entity.pdbx_description
1 polymer ?
#
loop_
_entity_poly.entity_id
_entity_poly.type
_entity_poly.pdbx_seq_one_letter_code
_entity_poly.pdbx_strand_id
1 'polypeptide(L)'
;MSSSRGKAGFLDKLAGRSKSGGRAGNDETKDQPPTIFIDCELRLDFRPLVPGGRGESDLMLCLVEVGQRHVLKHPLCESFLHLKWLKIRKFFLFSLIFHSIFVAIFTGYIACTFLWQLPKLGGVLFWFVLLFTVLLASKEIFQVAHGIWVYAKGWENALQWSVILTSGMVLIKPVADWQHHIAAVGILLVWVELMMIVGRFPMFGLYVQMFTQVAINFFKFLGAYLCLIVGFSLGFSVIHKNYKSFQNPLVGLLKTIIMLSGELEFEDVFFDEEAPVLYAGTSHLMWLAFVILVTVILANLMMGLAVSDIQELRQCAGLDRLIRRAELVAHLESLLFSKLLDYAPRRIVKACRSSALLLHLPHHCAIHIRPNDPREKRLPRELIKSIYRLVSERKTKSKSCGNNASIRSLNGNGYGSHRLSRLYSNSSFSEFNRQQLSDLAMELKKCSLTIGARLDALTSKVEAIAKEIDVATQLQE
;
A
#
# COMPACT_ATOMS: atom_id res chain seq x y z
N MET A 1 52.95 41.39 25.03
CA MET A 1 51.82 40.62 25.58
C MET A 1 51.13 39.95 24.39
N SER A 2 51.35 38.65 24.14
CA SER A 2 50.42 37.56 24.53
C SER A 2 49.03 37.78 23.91
N SER A 3 48.36 36.90 23.15
CA SER A 3 48.55 35.50 22.76
C SER A 3 47.41 35.11 21.77
N SER A 4 47.64 34.08 20.95
CA SER A 4 46.65 33.19 20.27
C SER A 4 45.87 33.75 19.06
N ARG A 5 46.08 33.40 17.78
CA ARG A 5 46.57 32.19 17.05
C ARG A 5 45.59 31.00 17.01
N GLY A 6 44.87 30.86 15.89
CA GLY A 6 44.19 29.64 15.43
C GLY A 6 42.97 30.00 14.56
N LYS A 7 42.72 29.47 13.36
CA LYS A 7 43.30 28.38 12.58
C LYS A 7 43.08 28.72 11.09
N ALA A 8 44.17 28.94 10.37
CA ALA A 8 44.24 28.81 8.93
C ALA A 8 45.28 27.72 8.65
N GLY A 9 44.92 26.71 7.86
CA GLY A 9 45.83 25.63 7.47
C GLY A 9 45.31 24.24 7.82
N PHE A 10 44.43 23.71 6.98
CA PHE A 10 44.21 22.26 6.89
C PHE A 10 43.87 21.87 5.44
N LEU A 11 44.76 22.24 4.51
CA LEU A 11 44.71 21.79 3.12
C LEU A 11 46.05 21.34 2.54
N ASP A 12 47.09 21.16 3.36
CA ASP A 12 48.36 20.63 2.87
C ASP A 12 49.06 19.80 3.92
N LYS A 13 48.74 18.49 3.93
CA LYS A 13 49.62 17.40 4.38
C LYS A 13 48.85 16.10 4.26
N LEU A 14 49.22 15.29 3.27
CA LEU A 14 49.65 13.90 3.45
C LEU A 14 49.80 13.21 2.08
N ALA A 15 50.79 13.64 1.32
CA ALA A 15 51.56 12.77 0.44
C ALA A 15 52.93 12.58 1.10
N GLY A 16 53.29 11.35 1.46
CA GLY A 16 54.59 11.07 2.10
C GLY A 16 54.69 9.69 2.75
N ARG A 17 55.16 8.71 1.98
CA ARG A 17 55.67 7.38 2.38
C ARG A 17 56.54 7.40 3.66
N SER A 18 56.42 6.36 4.50
CA SER A 18 57.56 5.49 4.87
C SER A 18 57.09 4.19 5.55
N LYS A 19 57.85 3.10 5.31
CA LYS A 19 57.66 1.72 5.78
C LYS A 19 58.10 1.52 7.25
N SER A 20 57.54 0.49 7.90
CA SER A 20 58.23 -0.56 8.70
C SER A 20 57.51 -0.87 10.02
N GLY A 21 57.37 -2.16 10.33
CA GLY A 21 57.08 -2.67 11.67
C GLY A 21 55.84 -3.54 11.77
N GLY A 22 56.02 -4.85 11.63
CA GLY A 22 54.98 -5.83 11.94
C GLY A 22 54.85 -6.09 13.44
N ARG A 23 53.64 -6.39 13.91
CA ARG A 23 53.41 -7.42 14.92
C ARG A 23 51.93 -7.83 14.94
N ALA A 24 51.75 -9.12 15.17
CA ALA A 24 50.51 -9.87 15.16
C ALA A 24 49.42 -9.31 16.07
N GLY A 25 48.20 -9.30 15.54
CA GLY A 25 46.95 -9.31 16.30
C GLY A 25 46.00 -10.25 15.57
N ASN A 26 45.83 -11.46 16.11
CA ASN A 26 44.77 -12.38 15.72
C ASN A 26 43.45 -11.73 16.15
N ASP A 27 42.61 -11.37 15.19
CA ASP A 27 41.23 -10.99 15.45
C ASP A 27 40.30 -11.94 14.71
N GLU A 28 39.40 -12.53 15.49
CA GLU A 28 38.46 -13.58 15.12
C GLU A 28 37.50 -13.08 14.03
N THR A 29 37.59 -13.63 12.83
CA THR A 29 36.57 -13.51 11.79
C THR A 29 36.23 -14.89 11.21
N LYS A 30 35.38 -15.62 11.94
CA LYS A 30 34.48 -16.68 11.45
C LYS A 30 33.08 -16.20 11.87
N ASP A 31 32.04 -16.05 11.05
CA ASP A 31 31.66 -16.68 9.80
C ASP A 31 30.94 -15.67 8.91
N GLN A 32 31.52 -15.34 7.75
CA GLN A 32 30.77 -14.79 6.63
C GLN A 32 31.29 -15.46 5.36
N PRO A 33 30.46 -16.21 4.61
CA PRO A 33 30.94 -16.87 3.41
C PRO A 33 31.37 -15.79 2.39
N PRO A 34 32.51 -15.98 1.71
CA PRO A 34 33.07 -14.95 0.84
C PRO A 34 32.09 -14.68 -0.30
N THR A 35 31.71 -13.41 -0.45
CA THR A 35 30.86 -12.90 -1.54
C THR A 35 31.68 -12.82 -2.82
N ILE A 36 32.13 -13.97 -3.31
CA ILE A 36 32.63 -14.09 -4.67
C ILE A 36 31.39 -14.31 -5.54
N PHE A 37 30.75 -13.20 -5.94
CA PHE A 37 29.83 -13.23 -7.07
C PHE A 37 30.65 -13.61 -8.29
N ILE A 38 30.64 -14.90 -8.65
CA ILE A 38 31.15 -15.37 -9.94
C ILE A 38 30.50 -14.50 -11.01
N ASP A 39 31.25 -14.04 -12.01
CA ASP A 39 30.77 -13.28 -13.17
C ASP A 39 29.67 -14.07 -13.90
N CYS A 40 28.45 -13.98 -13.38
CA CYS A 40 27.28 -14.67 -13.86
C CYS A 40 26.37 -13.64 -14.49
N GLU A 41 26.06 -13.83 -15.77
CA GLU A 41 25.03 -13.05 -16.45
C GLU A 41 23.66 -13.68 -16.17
N LEU A 42 22.80 -12.96 -15.47
CA LEU A 42 21.44 -13.43 -15.19
C LEU A 42 20.50 -12.98 -16.29
N ARG A 43 19.87 -13.95 -16.95
CA ARG A 43 18.83 -13.73 -17.95
C ARG A 43 17.45 -13.90 -17.31
N LEU A 44 16.72 -12.81 -17.12
CA LEU A 44 15.33 -12.83 -16.67
C LEU A 44 14.41 -12.97 -17.88
N ASP A 45 13.81 -14.16 -18.07
CA ASP A 45 12.83 -14.39 -19.13
C ASP A 45 11.41 -14.12 -18.62
N PHE A 46 10.74 -13.12 -19.20
CA PHE A 46 9.38 -12.72 -18.81
C PHE A 46 8.28 -13.40 -19.66
N ARG A 47 8.65 -14.26 -20.62
CA ARG A 47 7.67 -15.00 -21.46
C ARG A 47 6.61 -15.77 -20.68
N PRO A 48 6.90 -16.43 -19.54
CA PRO A 48 5.87 -17.13 -18.77
C PRO A 48 4.83 -16.21 -18.13
N LEU A 49 5.15 -14.92 -17.97
CA LEU A 49 4.29 -13.93 -17.30
C LEU A 49 3.37 -13.18 -18.27
N VAL A 50 3.66 -13.23 -19.58
CA VAL A 50 2.93 -12.50 -20.62
C VAL A 50 2.17 -13.50 -21.49
N PRO A 51 0.89 -13.79 -21.20
CA PRO A 51 0.05 -14.48 -22.16
C PRO A 51 -0.07 -13.58 -23.40
N GLY A 52 -0.01 -14.14 -24.61
CA GLY A 52 -0.03 -13.38 -25.88
C GLY A 52 -1.35 -12.63 -26.19
N GLY A 53 -2.10 -12.20 -25.17
CA GLY A 53 -3.39 -11.50 -25.25
C GLY A 53 -3.28 -9.97 -25.22
N ARG A 54 -4.40 -9.29 -24.90
CA ARG A 54 -4.57 -7.82 -25.00
C ARG A 54 -3.82 -7.01 -23.94
N GLY A 55 -3.39 -7.60 -22.83
CA GLY A 55 -2.61 -6.94 -21.79
C GLY A 55 -1.46 -7.81 -21.27
N GLU A 56 -0.27 -7.22 -21.17
CA GLU A 56 0.91 -7.84 -20.57
C GLU A 56 0.77 -8.04 -19.04
N SER A 57 -0.21 -7.40 -18.37
CA SER A 57 -0.48 -7.56 -16.92
C SER A 57 -1.66 -8.46 -16.57
N ASP A 58 -2.37 -9.01 -17.56
CA ASP A 58 -3.64 -9.74 -17.32
C ASP A 58 -3.43 -10.99 -16.45
N LEU A 59 -2.32 -11.71 -16.63
CA LEU A 59 -1.96 -12.84 -15.78
C LEU A 59 -1.72 -12.42 -14.33
N MET A 60 -1.12 -11.25 -14.11
CA MET A 60 -0.87 -10.74 -12.77
C MET A 60 -2.17 -10.36 -12.07
N LEU A 61 -3.10 -9.76 -12.80
CA LEU A 61 -4.42 -9.40 -12.28
C LEU A 61 -5.24 -10.66 -11.97
N CYS A 62 -5.21 -11.67 -12.85
CA CYS A 62 -5.81 -12.98 -12.60
C CYS A 62 -5.23 -13.66 -11.35
N LEU A 63 -3.90 -13.60 -11.13
CA LEU A 63 -3.28 -14.12 -9.90
C LEU A 63 -3.72 -13.38 -8.63
N VAL A 64 -4.04 -12.07 -8.73
CA VAL A 64 -4.61 -11.28 -7.63
C VAL A 64 -6.07 -11.66 -7.38
N GLU A 65 -6.88 -11.80 -8.44
CA GLU A 65 -8.31 -12.17 -8.37
C GLU A 65 -8.52 -13.60 -7.84
N VAL A 66 -7.67 -14.55 -8.24
CA VAL A 66 -7.71 -15.95 -7.78
C VAL A 66 -7.18 -16.11 -6.33
N GLY A 67 -6.68 -15.02 -5.71
CA GLY A 67 -6.23 -15.03 -4.32
C GLY A 67 -4.83 -15.63 -4.11
N GLN A 68 -4.10 -15.97 -5.18
CA GLN A 68 -2.73 -16.50 -5.13
C GLN A 68 -1.69 -15.39 -4.95
N ARG A 69 -1.95 -14.51 -3.99
CA ARG A 69 -1.18 -13.28 -3.72
C ARG A 69 0.28 -13.57 -3.37
N HIS A 70 0.57 -14.72 -2.75
CA HIS A 70 1.93 -15.09 -2.36
C HIS A 70 2.86 -15.33 -3.56
N VAL A 71 2.33 -15.70 -4.73
CA VAL A 71 3.09 -15.90 -5.97
C VAL A 71 3.66 -14.58 -6.50
N LEU A 72 3.00 -13.43 -6.20
CA LEU A 72 3.52 -12.11 -6.58
C LEU A 72 4.85 -11.81 -5.87
N LYS A 73 5.10 -12.35 -4.67
CA LYS A 73 6.39 -12.17 -3.95
C LYS A 73 7.57 -12.85 -4.66
N HIS A 74 7.34 -13.65 -5.70
CA HIS A 74 8.42 -14.22 -6.48
C HIS A 74 9.22 -13.09 -7.16
N PRO A 75 10.56 -13.09 -7.08
CA PRO A 75 11.36 -11.93 -7.51
C PRO A 75 11.31 -11.68 -9.03
N LEU A 76 10.88 -12.66 -9.84
CA LEU A 76 10.55 -12.45 -11.26
C LEU A 76 9.33 -11.53 -11.44
N CYS A 77 8.26 -11.76 -10.66
CA CYS A 77 7.03 -10.96 -10.68
C CYS A 77 7.29 -9.55 -10.14
N GLU A 78 8.06 -9.44 -9.06
CA GLU A 78 8.45 -8.15 -8.48
C GLU A 78 9.33 -7.33 -9.46
N SER A 79 10.25 -7.98 -10.16
CA SER A 79 11.08 -7.32 -11.18
C SER A 79 10.26 -6.81 -12.35
N PHE A 80 9.32 -7.62 -12.84
CA PHE A 80 8.42 -7.24 -13.93
C PHE A 80 7.54 -6.05 -13.54
N LEU A 81 6.90 -6.09 -12.37
CA LEU A 81 6.08 -4.99 -11.85
C LEU A 81 6.89 -3.72 -11.64
N HIS A 82 8.11 -3.82 -11.11
CA HIS A 82 8.97 -2.66 -10.90
C HIS A 82 9.35 -1.98 -12.21
N LEU A 83 9.73 -2.76 -13.23
CA LEU A 83 10.07 -2.24 -14.55
C LEU A 83 8.86 -1.58 -15.24
N LYS A 84 7.67 -2.20 -15.14
CA LYS A 84 6.43 -1.63 -15.66
C LYS A 84 6.07 -0.33 -14.95
N TRP A 85 6.19 -0.33 -13.63
CA TRP A 85 5.94 0.85 -12.81
C TRP A 85 6.81 2.05 -13.23
N LEU A 86 8.10 1.84 -13.53
CA LEU A 86 8.99 2.93 -13.96
C LEU A 86 8.53 3.61 -15.26
N LYS A 87 7.95 2.85 -16.20
CA LYS A 87 7.37 3.39 -17.43
C LYS A 87 6.04 4.10 -17.18
N ILE A 88 5.14 3.46 -16.44
CA ILE A 88 3.77 3.92 -16.22
C ILE A 88 3.69 5.12 -15.26
N ARG A 89 4.63 5.25 -14.31
CA ARG A 89 4.69 6.34 -13.32
C ARG A 89 4.62 7.74 -13.95
N LYS A 90 5.09 7.92 -15.19
CA LYS A 90 5.02 9.22 -15.89
C LYS A 90 3.59 9.68 -16.15
N PHE A 91 2.69 8.78 -16.57
CA PHE A 91 1.26 9.10 -16.80
C PHE A 91 0.56 9.47 -15.50
N PHE A 92 0.87 8.72 -14.45
CA PHE A 92 0.30 8.98 -13.14
C PHE A 92 0.80 10.29 -12.54
N LEU A 93 2.08 10.64 -12.70
CA LEU A 93 2.62 11.95 -12.32
C LEU A 93 1.97 13.09 -13.11
N PHE A 94 1.73 12.90 -14.41
CA PHE A 94 0.98 13.88 -15.22
C PHE A 94 -0.44 14.08 -14.68
N SER A 95 -1.15 12.99 -14.35
CA SER A 95 -2.47 13.06 -13.72
C SER A 95 -2.41 13.79 -12.38
N LEU A 96 -1.42 13.51 -11.52
CA LEU A 96 -1.26 14.20 -10.25
C LEU A 96 -1.04 15.71 -10.47
N ILE A 97 -0.13 16.09 -11.37
CA ILE A 97 0.15 17.49 -11.69
C ILE A 97 -1.11 18.19 -12.19
N PHE A 98 -1.88 17.56 -13.08
CA PHE A 98 -3.15 18.11 -13.58
C PHE A 98 -4.13 18.42 -12.44
N HIS A 99 -4.35 17.49 -11.51
CA HIS A 99 -5.25 17.71 -10.38
C HIS A 99 -4.67 18.71 -9.36
N SER A 100 -3.35 18.73 -9.12
CA SER A 100 -2.71 19.74 -8.27
C SER A 100 -2.85 21.15 -8.83
N ILE A 101 -2.75 21.32 -10.16
CA ILE A 101 -2.99 22.61 -10.83
C ILE A 101 -4.45 23.03 -10.62
N PHE A 102 -5.40 22.11 -10.82
CA PHE A 102 -6.82 22.39 -10.57
C PHE A 102 -7.06 22.81 -9.11
N VAL A 103 -6.54 22.08 -8.13
CA VAL A 103 -6.66 22.39 -6.69
C VAL A 103 -6.10 23.78 -6.39
N ALA A 104 -4.93 24.12 -6.93
CA ALA A 104 -4.32 25.43 -6.72
C ALA A 104 -5.14 26.57 -7.34
N ILE A 105 -5.62 26.40 -8.57
CA ILE A 105 -6.45 27.39 -9.28
C ILE A 105 -7.80 27.56 -8.57
N PHE A 106 -8.45 26.46 -8.15
CA PHE A 106 -9.73 26.49 -7.45
C PHE A 106 -9.62 27.15 -6.07
N THR A 107 -8.59 26.79 -5.30
CA THR A 107 -8.29 27.43 -4.00
C THR A 107 -7.99 28.91 -4.21
N GLY A 108 -7.20 29.26 -5.24
CA GLY A 108 -6.91 30.64 -5.61
C GLY A 108 -8.16 31.43 -5.99
N TYR A 109 -9.07 30.84 -6.76
CA TYR A 109 -10.34 31.47 -7.14
C TYR A 109 -11.22 31.75 -5.93
N ILE A 110 -11.36 30.79 -5.01
CA ILE A 110 -12.16 30.98 -3.79
C ILE A 110 -11.51 32.04 -2.89
N ALA A 111 -10.19 32.01 -2.71
CA ALA A 111 -9.48 33.03 -1.95
C ALA A 111 -9.68 34.44 -2.56
N CYS A 112 -9.54 34.58 -3.88
CA CYS A 112 -9.72 35.88 -4.55
C CYS A 112 -11.15 36.39 -4.50
N THR A 113 -12.14 35.51 -4.57
CA THR A 113 -13.56 35.88 -4.65
C THR A 113 -14.16 36.11 -3.26
N PHE A 114 -13.89 35.22 -2.30
CA PHE A 114 -14.54 35.22 -0.99
C PHE A 114 -13.69 35.82 0.14
N LEU A 115 -12.35 35.73 0.06
CA LEU A 115 -11.47 36.27 1.12
C LEU A 115 -10.96 37.67 0.78
N TRP A 116 -10.38 37.86 -0.40
CA TRP A 116 -9.72 39.12 -0.79
C TRP A 116 -10.57 40.06 -1.65
N GLN A 117 -11.73 39.61 -2.12
CA GLN A 117 -12.68 40.40 -2.93
C GLN A 117 -12.00 41.13 -4.10
N LEU A 118 -11.13 40.45 -4.86
CA LEU A 118 -10.40 40.99 -6.00
C LEU A 118 -11.12 40.64 -7.32
N PRO A 119 -12.01 41.51 -7.86
CA PRO A 119 -12.91 41.14 -8.97
C PRO A 119 -12.17 40.87 -10.28
N LYS A 120 -11.07 41.58 -10.55
CA LYS A 120 -10.28 41.42 -11.78
C LYS A 120 -9.60 40.04 -11.84
N LEU A 121 -8.92 39.67 -10.75
CA LEU A 121 -8.18 38.40 -10.67
C LEU A 121 -9.15 37.21 -10.58
N GLY A 122 -10.23 37.36 -9.80
CA GLY A 122 -11.30 36.35 -9.72
C GLY A 122 -11.97 36.11 -11.07
N GLY A 123 -12.18 37.14 -11.89
CA GLY A 123 -12.72 37.01 -13.25
C GLY A 123 -11.81 36.24 -14.21
N VAL A 124 -10.48 36.36 -14.09
CA VAL A 124 -9.53 35.57 -14.87
C VAL A 124 -9.52 34.11 -14.41
N LEU A 125 -9.43 33.88 -13.09
CA LEU A 125 -9.42 32.54 -12.50
C LEU A 125 -10.74 31.78 -12.75
N PHE A 126 -11.87 32.49 -12.82
CA PHE A 126 -13.17 31.93 -13.16
C PHE A 126 -13.13 31.11 -14.44
N TRP A 127 -12.55 31.65 -15.53
CA TRP A 127 -12.47 30.95 -16.81
C TRP A 127 -11.59 29.70 -16.72
N PHE A 128 -10.52 29.74 -15.93
CA PHE A 128 -9.69 28.57 -15.69
C PHE A 128 -10.43 27.51 -14.88
N VAL A 129 -11.10 27.87 -13.78
CA VAL A 129 -11.89 26.92 -12.98
C VAL A 129 -12.99 26.29 -13.84
N LEU A 130 -13.74 27.10 -14.60
CA LEU A 130 -14.77 26.60 -15.50
C LEU A 130 -14.21 25.59 -16.52
N LEU A 131 -13.07 25.92 -17.16
CA LEU A 131 -12.40 25.03 -18.10
C LEU A 131 -12.03 23.69 -17.43
N PHE A 132 -11.39 23.72 -16.26
CA PHE A 132 -11.02 22.51 -15.54
C PHE A 132 -12.23 21.70 -15.07
N THR A 133 -13.28 22.34 -14.56
CA THR A 133 -14.53 21.67 -14.15
C THR A 133 -15.19 20.95 -15.33
N VAL A 134 -15.24 21.58 -16.51
CA VAL A 134 -15.76 20.93 -17.72
C VAL A 134 -14.89 19.75 -18.15
N LEU A 135 -13.55 19.88 -18.08
CA LEU A 135 -12.64 18.78 -18.38
C LEU A 135 -12.84 17.60 -17.41
N LEU A 136 -12.94 17.86 -16.11
CA LEU A 136 -13.21 16.84 -15.08
C LEU A 136 -14.57 16.18 -15.29
N ALA A 137 -15.62 16.96 -15.54
CA ALA A 137 -16.95 16.44 -15.85
C ALA A 137 -16.94 15.56 -17.09
N SER A 138 -16.24 15.98 -18.16
CA SER A 138 -16.12 15.16 -19.38
C SER A 138 -15.41 13.83 -19.12
N LYS A 139 -14.37 13.83 -18.26
CA LYS A 139 -13.64 12.63 -17.84
C LYS A 139 -14.52 11.70 -17.01
N GLU A 140 -15.34 12.23 -16.10
CA GLU A 140 -16.26 11.40 -15.30
C GLU A 140 -17.41 10.84 -16.12
N ILE A 141 -18.03 11.64 -17.00
CA ILE A 141 -19.09 11.16 -17.91
C ILE A 141 -18.55 10.03 -18.79
N PHE A 142 -17.32 10.19 -19.29
CA PHE A 142 -16.64 9.15 -20.06
C PHE A 142 -16.47 7.84 -19.25
N GLN A 143 -16.07 7.96 -17.99
CA GLN A 143 -15.88 6.83 -17.08
C GLN A 143 -17.21 6.13 -16.75
N VAL A 144 -18.29 6.89 -16.52
CA VAL A 144 -19.65 6.39 -16.27
C VAL A 144 -20.18 5.61 -17.47
N ALA A 145 -19.99 6.13 -18.69
CA ALA A 145 -20.48 5.51 -19.93
C ALA A 145 -19.90 4.10 -20.19
N HIS A 146 -18.73 3.78 -19.62
CA HIS A 146 -18.06 2.49 -19.82
C HIS A 146 -18.51 1.40 -18.83
N GLY A 147 -19.21 1.73 -17.76
CA GLY A 147 -19.64 0.73 -16.79
C GLY A 147 -20.32 1.30 -15.54
N ILE A 148 -21.60 1.65 -15.66
CA ILE A 148 -22.39 2.31 -14.60
C ILE A 148 -22.41 1.51 -13.28
N TRP A 149 -22.53 0.18 -13.38
CA TRP A 149 -22.71 -0.71 -12.22
C TRP A 149 -21.43 -0.90 -11.41
N VAL A 150 -20.28 -1.01 -12.07
CA VAL A 150 -18.98 -1.10 -11.41
C VAL A 150 -18.57 0.27 -10.87
N TYR A 151 -18.92 1.34 -11.60
CA TYR A 151 -18.64 2.72 -11.21
C TYR A 151 -19.39 3.15 -9.94
N ALA A 152 -20.68 2.84 -9.81
CA ALA A 152 -21.50 3.28 -8.68
C ALA A 152 -21.06 2.69 -7.32
N LYS A 153 -20.31 1.58 -7.31
CA LYS A 153 -19.83 0.94 -6.06
C LYS A 153 -18.59 1.63 -5.47
N GLY A 154 -17.87 2.45 -6.24
CA GLY A 154 -16.65 3.11 -5.79
C GLY A 154 -16.94 4.42 -5.05
N TRP A 155 -16.58 4.50 -3.76
CA TRP A 155 -16.75 5.73 -2.97
C TRP A 155 -15.88 6.90 -3.49
N GLU A 156 -14.73 6.60 -4.10
CA GLU A 156 -13.88 7.62 -4.73
C GLU A 156 -14.61 8.37 -5.85
N ASN A 157 -15.46 7.66 -6.62
CA ASN A 157 -16.22 8.26 -7.71
C ASN A 157 -17.27 9.25 -7.18
N ALA A 158 -17.91 8.92 -6.04
CA ALA A 158 -18.83 9.84 -5.38
C ALA A 158 -18.13 11.11 -4.90
N LEU A 159 -16.90 11.00 -4.38
CA LEU A 159 -16.08 12.15 -4.02
C LEU A 159 -15.78 13.04 -5.24
N GLN A 160 -15.43 12.45 -6.40
CA GLN A 160 -15.17 13.20 -7.64
C GLN A 160 -16.41 13.96 -8.15
N TRP A 161 -17.59 13.32 -8.12
CA TRP A 161 -18.84 14.00 -8.44
C TRP A 161 -19.16 15.14 -7.47
N SER A 162 -18.88 14.95 -6.18
CA SER A 162 -19.09 16.02 -5.17
C SER A 162 -18.22 17.24 -5.45
N VAL A 163 -16.98 17.05 -5.92
CA VAL A 163 -16.08 18.15 -6.33
C VAL A 163 -16.58 18.84 -7.60
N ILE A 164 -17.06 18.10 -8.59
CA ILE A 164 -17.64 18.68 -9.82
C ILE A 164 -18.88 19.51 -9.48
N LEU A 165 -19.77 18.98 -8.64
CA LEU A 165 -21.00 19.65 -8.24
C LEU A 165 -20.69 20.94 -7.45
N THR A 166 -19.83 20.85 -6.44
CA THR A 166 -19.46 22.02 -5.62
C THR A 166 -18.71 23.06 -6.43
N SER A 167 -17.76 22.68 -7.30
CA SER A 167 -17.07 23.63 -8.18
C SER A 167 -18.02 24.30 -9.17
N GLY A 168 -18.99 23.58 -9.74
CA GLY A 168 -20.03 24.16 -10.60
C GLY A 168 -20.94 25.14 -9.87
N MET A 169 -21.37 24.81 -8.65
CA MET A 169 -22.24 25.66 -7.83
C MET A 169 -21.59 26.99 -7.43
N VAL A 170 -20.29 27.00 -7.16
CA VAL A 170 -19.53 28.20 -6.78
C VAL A 170 -19.28 29.14 -7.99
N LEU A 171 -19.47 28.68 -9.22
CA LEU A 171 -19.33 29.49 -10.43
C LEU A 171 -20.62 30.26 -10.82
N ILE A 172 -21.76 30.01 -10.17
CA ILE A 172 -23.02 30.69 -10.50
C ILE A 172 -22.94 32.17 -10.08
N LYS A 173 -23.27 33.10 -10.98
CA LYS A 173 -23.38 34.53 -10.66
C LYS A 173 -24.84 34.98 -10.67
N PRO A 174 -25.27 35.92 -9.79
CA PRO A 174 -24.49 36.67 -8.78
C PRO A 174 -24.12 35.85 -7.53
N VAL A 175 -23.16 36.35 -6.73
CA VAL A 175 -22.71 35.67 -5.51
C VAL A 175 -23.78 35.77 -4.42
N ALA A 176 -24.17 34.62 -3.87
CA ALA A 176 -25.19 34.51 -2.82
C ALA A 176 -24.61 33.95 -1.51
N ASP A 177 -25.29 34.16 -0.38
CA ASP A 177 -24.79 33.74 0.94
C ASP A 177 -24.56 32.22 1.03
N TRP A 178 -25.45 31.41 0.43
CA TRP A 178 -25.29 29.96 0.40
C TRP A 178 -23.99 29.50 -0.31
N GLN A 179 -23.46 30.30 -1.23
CA GLN A 179 -22.21 29.97 -1.91
C GLN A 179 -21.00 30.07 -0.99
N HIS A 180 -21.05 30.85 0.09
CA HIS A 180 -19.97 30.88 1.08
C HIS A 180 -19.84 29.53 1.77
N HIS A 181 -20.97 28.91 2.13
CA HIS A 181 -20.99 27.56 2.70
C HIS A 181 -20.46 26.52 1.70
N ILE A 182 -20.90 26.59 0.44
CA ILE A 182 -20.46 25.65 -0.59
C ILE A 182 -18.98 25.85 -0.94
N ALA A 183 -18.47 27.08 -0.95
CA ALA A 183 -17.05 27.36 -1.18
C ALA A 183 -16.18 26.77 -0.07
N ALA A 184 -16.60 26.91 1.20
CA ALA A 184 -15.88 26.35 2.34
C ALA A 184 -15.82 24.80 2.27
N VAL A 185 -16.97 24.15 2.01
CA VAL A 185 -17.03 22.69 1.84
C VAL A 185 -16.27 22.24 0.60
N GLY A 186 -16.39 22.97 -0.50
CA GLY A 186 -15.74 22.68 -1.77
C GLY A 186 -14.21 22.68 -1.68
N ILE A 187 -13.62 23.65 -0.97
CA ILE A 187 -12.16 23.64 -0.71
C ILE A 187 -11.78 22.34 -0.01
N LEU A 188 -12.45 21.99 1.08
CA LEU A 188 -12.13 20.78 1.84
C LEU A 188 -12.22 19.52 0.96
N LEU A 189 -13.29 19.38 0.18
CA LEU A 189 -13.48 18.24 -0.71
C LEU A 189 -12.38 18.11 -1.77
N VAL A 190 -11.95 19.21 -2.38
CA VAL A 190 -10.88 19.22 -3.39
C VAL A 190 -9.53 18.82 -2.79
N TRP A 191 -9.22 19.23 -1.57
CA TRP A 191 -8.01 18.81 -0.87
C TRP A 191 -8.05 17.34 -0.44
N VAL A 192 -9.21 16.85 0.00
CA VAL A 192 -9.42 15.41 0.29
C VAL A 192 -9.29 14.58 -0.99
N GLU A 193 -9.83 15.04 -2.13
CA GLU A 193 -9.64 14.38 -3.42
C GLU A 193 -8.15 14.31 -3.80
N LEU A 194 -7.40 15.42 -3.63
CA LEU A 194 -5.97 15.42 -3.88
C LEU A 194 -5.22 14.41 -3.00
N MET A 195 -5.57 14.32 -1.71
CA MET A 195 -5.02 13.30 -0.80
C MET A 195 -5.28 11.88 -1.33
N MET A 196 -6.50 11.60 -1.82
CA MET A 196 -6.86 10.30 -2.38
C MET A 196 -6.10 9.97 -3.66
N ILE A 197 -5.91 10.95 -4.54
CA ILE A 197 -5.10 10.78 -5.76
C ILE A 197 -3.65 10.49 -5.38
N VAL A 198 -3.09 11.21 -4.41
CA VAL A 198 -1.74 10.92 -3.87
C VAL A 198 -1.68 9.50 -3.29
N GLY A 199 -2.77 9.03 -2.68
CA GLY A 199 -2.93 7.66 -2.19
C GLY A 199 -2.81 6.57 -3.25
N ARG A 200 -2.93 6.88 -4.54
CA ARG A 200 -2.65 5.88 -5.60
C ARG A 200 -1.14 5.64 -5.79
N PHE A 201 -0.25 6.48 -5.25
CA PHE A 201 1.19 6.18 -5.25
C PHE A 201 1.50 4.97 -4.35
N PRO A 202 2.30 3.97 -4.79
CA PRO A 202 2.65 2.83 -3.95
C PRO A 202 3.39 3.14 -2.64
N MET A 203 4.00 4.33 -2.51
CA MET A 203 4.64 4.77 -1.27
C MET A 203 3.63 5.43 -0.32
N PHE A 204 2.86 6.41 -0.80
CA PHE A 204 1.89 7.16 0.00
C PHE A 204 0.57 6.41 0.22
N GLY A 205 0.23 5.47 -0.66
CA GLY A 205 -1.02 4.74 -0.63
C GLY A 205 -1.21 3.85 0.57
N LEU A 206 -0.13 3.34 1.15
CA LEU A 206 -0.22 2.66 2.44
C LEU A 206 -0.74 3.63 3.50
N TYR A 207 -0.16 4.83 3.60
CA TYR A 207 -0.56 5.83 4.60
C TYR A 207 -2.00 6.32 4.39
N VAL A 208 -2.38 6.61 3.14
CA VAL A 208 -3.76 7.05 2.83
C VAL A 208 -4.77 5.93 3.09
N GLN A 209 -4.44 4.67 2.79
CA GLN A 209 -5.29 3.53 3.13
C GLN A 209 -5.41 3.35 4.65
N MET A 210 -4.32 3.48 5.39
CA MET A 210 -4.34 3.44 6.86
C MET A 210 -5.29 4.51 7.42
N PHE A 211 -5.17 5.75 6.95
CA PHE A 211 -6.05 6.84 7.35
C PHE A 211 -7.52 6.54 7.03
N THR A 212 -7.81 6.11 5.80
CA THR A 212 -9.18 5.80 5.35
C THR A 212 -9.79 4.67 6.19
N GLN A 213 -9.01 3.63 6.47
CA GLN A 213 -9.48 2.49 7.27
C GLN A 213 -9.78 2.92 8.71
N VAL A 214 -8.88 3.67 9.33
CA VAL A 214 -9.08 4.22 10.68
C VAL A 214 -10.30 5.14 10.71
N ALA A 215 -10.50 6.00 9.70
CA ALA A 215 -11.67 6.86 9.61
C ALA A 215 -12.98 6.07 9.48
N ILE A 216 -13.02 5.05 8.61
CA ILE A 216 -14.20 4.17 8.46
C ILE A 216 -14.51 3.46 9.78
N ASN A 217 -13.49 2.92 10.44
CA ASN A 217 -13.68 2.22 11.71
C ASN A 217 -14.12 3.18 12.80
N PHE A 218 -13.56 4.40 12.87
CA PHE A 218 -14.02 5.45 13.76
C PHE A 218 -15.52 5.75 13.59
N PHE A 219 -16.01 5.93 12.36
CA PHE A 219 -17.44 6.17 12.14
C PHE A 219 -18.33 4.97 12.49
N LYS A 220 -17.86 3.72 12.29
CA LYS A 220 -18.57 2.53 12.76
C LYS A 220 -18.70 2.51 14.29
N PHE A 221 -17.61 2.80 15.01
CA PHE A 221 -17.62 2.87 16.47
C PHE A 221 -18.49 4.03 16.95
N LEU A 222 -18.34 5.22 16.37
CA LEU A 222 -19.17 6.38 16.71
C LEU A 222 -20.66 6.07 16.55
N GLY A 223 -21.04 5.33 15.49
CA GLY A 223 -22.40 4.85 15.29
C GLY A 223 -22.88 3.89 16.39
N ALA A 224 -22.03 2.96 16.84
CA ALA A 224 -22.35 2.01 17.91
C ALA A 224 -22.58 2.69 19.28
N TYR A 225 -21.83 3.76 19.56
CA TYR A 225 -21.92 4.51 20.82
C TYR A 225 -22.77 5.79 20.71
N LEU A 226 -23.45 6.01 19.59
CA LEU A 226 -24.24 7.21 19.35
C LEU A 226 -25.35 7.40 20.40
N CYS A 227 -25.99 6.32 20.85
CA CYS A 227 -27.04 6.40 21.88
C CYS A 227 -26.50 6.93 23.21
N LEU A 228 -25.27 6.57 23.58
CA LEU A 228 -24.60 7.04 24.78
C LEU A 228 -24.27 8.54 24.65
N ILE A 229 -23.72 8.96 23.51
CA ILE A 229 -23.38 10.37 23.24
C ILE A 229 -24.65 11.24 23.25
N VAL A 230 -25.72 10.80 22.59
CA VAL A 230 -27.00 11.52 22.56
C VAL A 230 -27.63 11.59 23.96
N GLY A 231 -27.56 10.51 24.73
CA GLY A 231 -28.08 10.47 26.11
C GLY A 231 -27.40 11.49 27.03
N PHE A 232 -26.06 11.52 27.02
CA PHE A 232 -25.30 12.53 27.78
C PHE A 232 -25.55 13.94 27.26
N SER A 233 -25.60 14.13 25.94
CA SER A 233 -25.85 15.44 25.33
C SER A 233 -27.19 16.04 25.76
N LEU A 234 -28.27 15.27 25.65
CA LEU A 234 -29.60 15.72 26.08
C LEU A 234 -29.65 15.93 27.59
N GLY A 235 -29.00 15.07 28.37
CA GLY A 235 -28.90 15.22 29.82
C GLY A 235 -28.18 16.51 30.23
N PHE A 236 -27.08 16.86 29.54
CA PHE A 236 -26.40 18.14 29.74
C PHE A 236 -27.23 19.34 29.30
N SER A 237 -27.99 19.24 28.20
CA SER A 237 -28.94 20.27 27.79
C SER A 237 -30.04 20.54 28.83
N VAL A 238 -30.48 19.52 29.56
CA VAL A 238 -31.47 19.70 30.65
C VAL A 238 -30.85 20.33 31.89
N ILE A 239 -29.68 19.86 32.33
CA ILE A 239 -29.05 20.32 33.57
C ILE A 239 -28.41 21.71 33.40
N HIS A 240 -27.75 21.96 32.27
CA HIS A 240 -27.02 23.19 31.98
C HIS A 240 -27.79 24.07 30.98
N LYS A 241 -29.12 24.21 31.17
CA LYS A 241 -29.99 25.06 30.35
C LYS A 241 -29.45 26.48 30.16
N ASN A 242 -28.85 27.05 31.20
CA ASN A 242 -28.39 28.44 31.19
C ASN A 242 -27.06 28.61 30.44
N TYR A 243 -26.30 27.53 30.22
CA TYR A 243 -25.03 27.57 29.53
C TYR A 243 -25.22 27.69 28.01
N LYS A 244 -24.54 28.68 27.40
CA LYS A 244 -24.73 29.08 25.99
C LYS A 244 -24.64 27.91 24.99
N SER A 245 -23.73 26.95 25.22
CA SER A 245 -23.55 25.80 24.31
C SER A 245 -24.66 24.74 24.41
N PHE A 246 -25.35 24.66 25.55
CA PHE A 246 -26.34 23.62 25.84
C PHE A 246 -27.79 24.07 25.64
N GLN A 247 -28.02 25.36 25.36
CA GLN A 247 -29.33 25.93 25.02
C GLN A 247 -29.95 25.29 23.77
N ASN A 248 -29.14 25.07 22.73
CA ASN A 248 -29.56 24.44 21.49
C ASN A 248 -29.16 22.97 21.49
N PRO A 249 -30.09 21.99 21.39
CA PRO A 249 -29.76 20.56 21.46
C PRO A 249 -28.74 20.11 20.40
N LEU A 250 -28.76 20.69 19.20
CA LEU A 250 -27.79 20.37 18.14
C LEU A 250 -26.38 20.89 18.44
N VAL A 251 -26.29 22.09 19.02
CA VAL A 251 -25.01 22.68 19.45
C VAL A 251 -24.49 21.94 20.69
N GLY A 252 -25.38 21.52 21.58
CA GLY A 252 -25.06 20.67 22.73
C GLY A 252 -24.56 19.29 22.30
N LEU A 253 -25.11 18.71 21.23
CA LEU A 253 -24.59 17.48 20.63
C LEU A 253 -23.18 17.69 20.10
N LEU A 254 -22.95 18.78 19.35
CA LEU A 254 -21.62 19.11 18.84
C LEU A 254 -20.62 19.32 19.98
N LYS A 255 -21.00 20.05 21.04
CA LYS A 255 -20.17 20.24 22.24
C LYS A 255 -19.85 18.89 22.90
N THR A 256 -20.82 18.00 23.01
CA THR A 256 -20.63 16.65 23.58
C THR A 256 -19.68 15.79 22.73
N ILE A 257 -19.75 15.90 21.40
CA ILE A 257 -18.81 15.23 20.48
C ILE A 257 -17.41 15.85 20.60
N ILE A 258 -17.28 17.16 20.78
CA ILE A 258 -15.97 17.80 21.04
C ILE A 258 -15.40 17.28 22.36
N MET A 259 -16.21 17.15 23.41
CA MET A 259 -15.80 16.59 24.70
C MET A 259 -15.34 15.11 24.62
N LEU A 260 -15.68 14.37 23.55
CA LEU A 260 -15.14 13.01 23.28
C LEU A 260 -13.64 13.03 23.01
N SER A 261 -13.07 14.14 22.51
CA SER A 261 -11.63 14.29 22.28
C SER A 261 -10.84 14.31 23.60
N GLY A 262 -11.53 14.53 24.72
CA GLY A 262 -10.95 14.73 26.05
C GLY A 262 -10.75 16.19 26.42
N GLU A 263 -11.11 17.13 25.55
CA GLU A 263 -11.16 18.55 25.88
C GLU A 263 -12.38 18.84 26.78
N LEU A 264 -12.12 19.01 28.08
CA LEU A 264 -13.11 19.23 29.12
C LEU A 264 -12.93 20.62 29.75
N GLU A 265 -13.77 21.58 29.35
CA GLU A 265 -13.82 22.92 29.91
C GLU A 265 -14.62 22.92 31.23
N PHE A 266 -14.08 22.31 32.29
CA PHE A 266 -14.78 22.22 33.58
C PHE A 266 -15.02 23.60 34.21
N GLU A 267 -14.02 24.50 34.14
CA GLU A 267 -14.11 25.81 34.77
C GLU A 267 -15.24 26.65 34.17
N ASP A 268 -15.32 26.69 32.84
CA ASP A 268 -16.34 27.45 32.12
C ASP A 268 -17.76 26.88 32.30
N VAL A 269 -17.91 25.59 32.62
CA VAL A 269 -19.23 24.96 32.80
C VAL A 269 -19.76 25.13 34.23
N PHE A 270 -18.87 25.16 35.24
CA PHE A 270 -19.28 25.15 36.65
C PHE A 270 -19.06 26.48 37.39
N PHE A 271 -18.13 27.32 36.94
CA PHE A 271 -17.78 28.59 37.59
C PHE A 271 -18.13 29.83 36.76
N ASP A 272 -19.00 29.69 35.75
CA ASP A 272 -19.51 30.85 34.99
C ASP A 272 -20.45 31.70 35.87
N GLU A 273 -20.03 32.94 36.14
CA GLU A 273 -20.80 33.93 36.92
C GLU A 273 -22.13 34.28 36.23
N GLU A 274 -22.23 34.13 34.90
CA GLU A 274 -23.45 34.42 34.13
C GLU A 274 -24.47 33.25 34.17
N ALA A 275 -24.04 32.03 34.52
CA ALA A 275 -24.86 30.81 34.41
C ALA A 275 -24.66 29.85 35.61
N PRO A 276 -25.15 30.21 36.82
CA PRO A 276 -24.99 29.38 38.00
C PRO A 276 -25.68 28.02 37.85
N VAL A 277 -25.01 26.98 38.32
CA VAL A 277 -25.50 25.59 38.27
C VAL A 277 -26.61 25.39 39.31
N LEU A 278 -27.84 25.13 38.87
CA LEU A 278 -28.99 24.92 39.77
C LEU A 278 -28.89 23.62 40.58
N TYR A 279 -28.33 22.56 40.00
CA TYR A 279 -28.30 21.21 40.58
C TYR A 279 -26.87 20.67 40.66
N ALA A 280 -26.04 21.27 41.53
CA ALA A 280 -24.61 20.98 41.65
C ALA A 280 -24.31 19.48 41.88
N GLY A 281 -25.06 18.80 42.74
CA GLY A 281 -24.81 17.37 43.02
C GLY A 281 -24.98 16.48 41.80
N THR A 282 -26.11 16.60 41.10
CA THR A 282 -26.39 15.78 39.91
C THR A 282 -25.51 16.15 38.72
N SER A 283 -25.15 17.43 38.56
CA SER A 283 -24.26 17.87 37.49
C SER A 283 -22.84 17.34 37.67
N HIS A 284 -22.28 17.38 38.90
CA HIS A 284 -20.98 16.79 39.20
C HIS A 284 -20.98 15.26 38.98
N LEU A 285 -22.03 14.56 39.41
CA LEU A 285 -22.14 13.11 39.21
C LEU A 285 -22.21 12.74 37.72
N MET A 286 -23.04 13.44 36.95
CA MET A 286 -23.15 13.22 35.50
C MET A 286 -21.86 13.56 34.76
N TRP A 287 -21.17 14.62 35.17
CA TRP A 287 -19.87 14.98 34.61
C TRP A 287 -18.83 13.91 34.90
N LEU A 288 -18.72 13.45 36.14
CA LEU A 288 -17.81 12.36 36.52
C LEU A 288 -18.09 11.09 35.72
N ALA A 289 -19.37 10.70 35.59
CA ALA A 289 -19.76 9.55 34.79
C ALA A 289 -19.39 9.72 33.32
N PHE A 290 -19.55 10.92 32.75
CA PHE A 290 -19.14 11.24 31.38
C PHE A 290 -17.64 11.11 31.19
N VAL A 291 -16.83 11.67 32.09
CA VAL A 291 -15.35 11.57 32.00
C VAL A 291 -14.91 10.11 32.04
N ILE A 292 -15.46 9.29 32.93
CA ILE A 292 -15.08 7.87 33.04
C ILE A 292 -15.53 7.11 31.78
N LEU A 293 -16.80 7.20 31.40
CA LEU A 293 -17.36 6.37 30.33
C LEU A 293 -16.93 6.83 28.93
N VAL A 294 -16.92 8.13 28.67
CA VAL A 294 -16.67 8.70 27.35
C VAL A 294 -15.19 9.04 27.18
N THR A 295 -14.64 9.85 28.08
CA THR A 295 -13.27 10.35 27.92
C THR A 295 -12.23 9.28 28.22
N VAL A 296 -12.42 8.46 29.26
CA VAL A 296 -11.43 7.43 29.62
C VAL A 296 -11.71 6.12 28.90
N ILE A 297 -12.90 5.53 29.05
CA ILE A 297 -13.18 4.19 28.51
C ILE A 297 -13.32 4.24 26.98
N LEU A 298 -14.22 5.08 26.46
CA LEU A 298 -14.51 5.10 25.03
C LEU A 298 -13.34 5.64 24.19
N ALA A 299 -12.65 6.72 24.61
CA ALA A 299 -11.50 7.23 23.87
C ALA A 299 -10.34 6.22 23.81
N ASN A 300 -10.03 5.54 24.92
CA ASN A 300 -8.98 4.53 24.95
C ASN A 300 -9.34 3.30 24.11
N LEU A 301 -10.62 2.90 24.09
CA LEU A 301 -11.09 1.83 23.23
C LEU A 301 -10.92 2.18 21.74
N MET A 302 -11.30 3.40 21.33
CA MET A 302 -11.13 3.87 19.96
C MET A 302 -9.66 3.90 19.54
N MET A 303 -8.78 4.42 20.41
CA MET A 303 -7.34 4.44 20.15
C MET A 303 -6.75 3.03 20.09
N GLY A 304 -7.14 2.13 20.99
CA GLY A 304 -6.67 0.74 21.00
C GLY A 304 -7.03 -0.03 19.73
N LEU A 305 -8.27 0.14 19.24
CA LEU A 305 -8.73 -0.50 18.01
C LEU A 305 -8.04 0.08 16.78
N ALA A 306 -7.92 1.40 16.70
CA ALA A 306 -7.19 2.06 15.61
C ALA A 306 -5.73 1.58 15.53
N VAL A 307 -5.05 1.43 16.67
CA VAL A 307 -3.67 0.92 16.71
C VAL A 307 -3.60 -0.53 16.25
N SER A 308 -4.54 -1.39 16.66
CA SER A 308 -4.62 -2.78 16.21
C SER A 308 -4.82 -2.88 14.69
N ASP A 309 -5.74 -2.09 14.13
CA ASP A 309 -6.00 -2.03 12.68
C ASP A 309 -4.76 -1.56 11.90
N ILE A 310 -4.08 -0.53 12.40
CA ILE A 310 -2.84 0.00 11.83
C ILE A 310 -1.76 -1.08 11.83
N GLN A 311 -1.64 -1.85 12.93
CA GLN A 311 -0.65 -2.90 13.06
C GLN A 311 -0.93 -4.06 12.10
N GLU A 312 -2.19 -4.50 11.97
CA GLU A 312 -2.59 -5.54 11.00
C GLU A 312 -2.30 -5.10 9.56
N LEU A 313 -2.64 -3.86 9.20
CA LEU A 313 -2.36 -3.32 7.87
C LEU A 313 -0.85 -3.19 7.59
N ARG A 314 -0.03 -2.89 8.61
CA ARG A 314 1.44 -2.86 8.50
C ARG A 314 2.02 -4.24 8.24
N GLN A 315 1.49 -5.28 8.87
CA GLN A 315 1.97 -6.66 8.67
C GLN A 315 1.73 -7.12 7.23
N CYS A 316 0.62 -6.72 6.62
CA CYS A 316 0.28 -7.06 5.24
C CYS A 316 0.90 -6.11 4.18
N ALA A 317 1.43 -4.96 4.60
CA ALA A 317 1.85 -3.85 3.73
C ALA A 317 2.82 -4.24 2.60
N GLY A 318 3.74 -5.18 2.83
CA GLY A 318 4.71 -5.61 1.81
C GLY A 318 4.04 -6.27 0.60
N LEU A 319 3.07 -7.14 0.87
CA LEU A 319 2.29 -7.83 -0.15
C LEU A 319 1.27 -6.89 -0.79
N ASP A 320 0.56 -6.12 0.03
CA ASP A 320 -0.45 -5.17 -0.46
C ASP A 320 0.16 -4.06 -1.32
N ARG A 321 1.38 -3.61 -1.02
CA ARG A 321 2.13 -2.69 -1.89
C ARG A 321 2.37 -3.28 -3.27
N LEU A 322 2.61 -4.59 -3.36
CA LEU A 322 2.87 -5.27 -4.62
C LEU A 322 1.58 -5.49 -5.42
N ILE A 323 0.50 -5.85 -4.72
CA ILE A 323 -0.85 -5.97 -5.28
C ILE A 323 -1.32 -4.61 -5.83
N ARG A 324 -1.23 -3.55 -5.03
CA ARG A 324 -1.60 -2.19 -5.49
C ARG A 324 -0.80 -1.73 -6.69
N ARG A 325 0.50 -2.07 -6.76
CA ARG A 325 1.31 -1.81 -7.96
C ARG A 325 0.78 -2.56 -9.17
N ALA A 326 0.40 -3.82 -9.01
CA ALA A 326 -0.15 -4.65 -10.08
C ALA A 326 -1.52 -4.14 -10.55
N GLU A 327 -2.44 -3.85 -9.62
CA GLU A 327 -3.77 -3.30 -9.90
C GLU A 327 -3.68 -1.96 -10.63
N LEU A 328 -2.82 -1.05 -10.16
CA LEU A 328 -2.63 0.26 -10.78
C LEU A 328 -2.03 0.14 -12.19
N VAL A 329 -1.04 -0.75 -12.36
CA VAL A 329 -0.41 -1.01 -13.65
C VAL A 329 -1.42 -1.60 -14.63
N ALA A 330 -2.23 -2.58 -14.20
CA ALA A 330 -3.24 -3.21 -15.04
C ALA A 330 -4.41 -2.26 -15.36
N HIS A 331 -4.85 -1.45 -14.41
CA HIS A 331 -5.88 -0.44 -14.65
C HIS A 331 -5.40 0.59 -15.69
N LEU A 332 -4.18 1.13 -15.52
CA LEU A 332 -3.60 2.06 -16.49
C LEU A 332 -3.37 1.42 -17.86
N GLU A 333 -2.96 0.15 -17.90
CA GLU A 333 -2.84 -0.62 -19.15
C GLU A 333 -4.20 -0.75 -19.85
N SER A 334 -5.26 -1.11 -19.13
CA SER A 334 -6.61 -1.20 -19.67
C SER A 334 -7.12 0.15 -20.21
N LEU A 335 -6.80 1.26 -19.56
CA LEU A 335 -7.14 2.60 -20.02
C LEU A 335 -6.35 3.00 -21.28
N LEU A 336 -5.06 2.68 -21.34
CA LEU A 336 -4.17 2.98 -22.48
C LEU A 336 -4.48 2.11 -23.72
N PHE A 337 -5.01 0.91 -23.53
CA PHE A 337 -5.42 0.00 -24.60
C PHE A 337 -6.94 0.00 -24.88
N SER A 338 -7.70 0.87 -24.20
CA SER A 338 -9.12 1.04 -24.48
C SER A 338 -9.37 1.64 -25.87
N LYS A 339 -10.54 1.34 -26.44
CA LYS A 339 -11.01 1.88 -27.74
C LYS A 339 -11.13 3.42 -27.74
N LEU A 340 -11.08 4.06 -26.58
CA LEU A 340 -11.15 5.51 -26.46
C LEU A 340 -9.87 6.20 -26.92
N LEU A 341 -8.71 5.60 -26.62
CA LEU A 341 -7.44 6.17 -27.04
C LEU A 341 -7.34 6.20 -28.58
N ASP A 342 -8.17 5.45 -29.32
CA ASP A 342 -8.23 5.53 -30.78
C ASP A 342 -8.92 6.81 -31.31
N TYR A 343 -9.73 7.50 -30.49
CA TYR A 343 -10.32 8.80 -30.81
C TYR A 343 -9.40 9.99 -30.50
N ALA A 344 -8.34 9.77 -29.70
CA ALA A 344 -7.35 10.80 -29.39
C ALA A 344 -6.34 11.00 -30.55
N PRO A 345 -5.63 12.14 -30.63
CA PRO A 345 -4.74 12.44 -31.75
C PRO A 345 -3.69 11.34 -31.94
N ARG A 346 -3.67 10.69 -33.12
CA ARG A 346 -2.86 9.48 -33.42
C ARG A 346 -1.38 9.56 -33.02
N ARG A 347 -0.80 10.76 -32.92
CA ARG A 347 0.59 10.98 -32.45
C ARG A 347 0.73 10.78 -30.93
N ILE A 348 -0.20 11.28 -30.13
CA ILE A 348 -0.21 11.12 -28.66
C ILE A 348 -0.49 9.66 -28.31
N VAL A 349 -1.39 9.02 -29.04
CA VAL A 349 -1.77 7.60 -28.89
C VAL A 349 -0.59 6.68 -29.16
N LYS A 350 0.13 6.89 -30.27
CA LYS A 350 1.34 6.13 -30.59
C LYS A 350 2.45 6.39 -29.57
N ALA A 351 2.68 7.65 -29.18
CA ALA A 351 3.66 7.98 -28.15
C ALA A 351 3.31 7.34 -26.79
N CYS A 352 2.02 7.30 -26.41
CA CYS A 352 1.55 6.69 -25.17
C CYS A 352 1.69 5.16 -25.21
N ARG A 353 1.23 4.51 -26.28
CA ARG A 353 1.33 3.05 -26.46
C ARG A 353 2.79 2.58 -26.51
N SER A 354 3.66 3.30 -27.23
CA SER A 354 5.11 3.01 -27.26
C SER A 354 5.81 3.27 -25.93
N SER A 355 5.33 4.22 -25.12
CA SER A 355 5.89 4.50 -23.79
C SER A 355 5.39 3.55 -22.70
N ALA A 356 4.23 2.91 -22.90
CA ALA A 356 3.58 2.03 -21.92
C ALA A 356 3.99 0.56 -22.04
N LEU A 357 4.22 0.05 -23.25
CA LEU A 357 4.62 -1.35 -23.48
C LEU A 357 6.01 -1.62 -22.92
N LEU A 358 6.16 -2.68 -22.12
CA LEU A 358 7.48 -3.07 -21.64
C LEU A 358 8.22 -3.89 -22.69
N LEU A 359 7.52 -4.80 -23.37
CA LEU A 359 8.04 -5.62 -24.46
C LEU A 359 7.69 -5.00 -25.81
N HIS A 360 8.70 -4.57 -26.56
CA HIS A 360 8.57 -4.53 -28.02
C HIS A 360 8.68 -5.98 -28.53
N LEU A 361 7.56 -6.60 -28.86
CA LEU A 361 7.55 -7.85 -29.62
C LEU A 361 8.25 -7.59 -30.98
N PRO A 362 9.31 -8.33 -31.39
CA PRO A 362 9.62 -9.72 -31.04
C PRO A 362 11.03 -10.01 -30.45
N HIS A 363 11.85 -9.03 -30.06
CA HIS A 363 13.29 -9.29 -29.83
C HIS A 363 13.87 -9.05 -28.42
N HIS A 364 13.13 -8.51 -27.45
CA HIS A 364 13.65 -8.30 -26.09
C HIS A 364 12.70 -8.81 -24.99
N CYS A 365 12.51 -10.14 -24.91
CA CYS A 365 11.78 -10.77 -23.79
C CYS A 365 12.68 -11.19 -22.63
N ALA A 366 13.97 -10.91 -22.70
CA ALA A 366 14.91 -11.26 -21.66
C ALA A 366 15.82 -10.08 -21.31
N ILE A 367 15.85 -9.72 -20.02
CA ILE A 367 16.79 -8.72 -19.51
C ILE A 367 18.00 -9.47 -18.97
N HIS A 368 19.17 -9.14 -19.52
CA HIS A 368 20.46 -9.62 -19.08
C HIS A 368 20.99 -8.63 -18.04
N ILE A 369 21.20 -9.11 -16.81
CA ILE A 369 21.65 -8.34 -15.66
C ILE A 369 22.96 -8.94 -15.18
N ARG A 370 23.95 -8.09 -14.93
CA ARG A 370 25.22 -8.49 -14.33
C ARG A 370 25.20 -8.04 -12.87
N PRO A 371 25.08 -8.95 -11.89
CA PRO A 371 25.00 -8.60 -10.47
C PRO A 371 26.15 -7.74 -9.96
N ASN A 372 27.29 -7.78 -10.64
CA ASN A 372 28.54 -7.13 -10.25
C ASN A 372 28.77 -5.76 -10.94
N ASP A 373 27.85 -5.28 -11.79
CA ASP A 373 27.99 -3.96 -12.44
C ASP A 373 27.44 -2.82 -11.57
N PRO A 374 28.29 -1.91 -11.03
CA PRO A 374 27.84 -0.79 -10.21
C PRO A 374 27.01 0.25 -10.98
N ARG A 375 26.98 0.20 -12.32
CA ARG A 375 26.21 1.12 -13.19
C ARG A 375 24.79 0.62 -13.48
N GLU A 376 24.45 -0.60 -13.10
CA GLU A 376 23.13 -1.18 -13.39
C GLU A 376 22.06 -0.70 -12.39
N LYS A 377 21.43 0.46 -12.69
CA LYS A 377 20.38 1.09 -11.87
C LYS A 377 18.95 0.64 -12.21
N ARG A 378 18.77 -0.35 -13.10
CA ARG A 378 17.46 -0.74 -13.64
C ARG A 378 16.59 -1.49 -12.62
N LEU A 379 17.20 -2.24 -11.71
CA LEU A 379 16.52 -3.01 -10.67
C LEU A 379 17.19 -2.77 -9.30
N PRO A 380 16.43 -2.84 -8.18
CA PRO A 380 17.00 -2.70 -6.84
C PRO A 380 18.00 -3.82 -6.53
N ARG A 381 19.10 -3.49 -5.83
CA ARG A 381 20.16 -4.45 -5.47
C ARG A 381 19.66 -5.62 -4.63
N GLU A 382 18.69 -5.37 -3.74
CA GLU A 382 18.03 -6.41 -2.93
C GLU A 382 17.31 -7.45 -3.79
N LEU A 383 16.72 -7.00 -4.91
CA LEU A 383 16.01 -7.87 -5.84
C LEU A 383 16.99 -8.70 -6.67
N ILE A 384 18.09 -8.10 -7.14
CA ILE A 384 19.17 -8.82 -7.84
C ILE A 384 19.78 -9.90 -6.94
N LYS A 385 20.00 -9.59 -5.66
CA LYS A 385 20.53 -10.53 -4.66
C LYS A 385 19.58 -11.71 -4.41
N SER A 386 18.27 -11.46 -4.33
CA SER A 386 17.26 -12.51 -4.13
C SER A 386 17.07 -13.38 -5.38
N ILE A 387 17.15 -12.81 -6.59
CA ILE A 387 17.19 -13.59 -7.84
C ILE A 387 18.44 -14.47 -7.87
N TYR A 388 19.62 -13.92 -7.57
CA TYR A 388 20.87 -14.68 -7.53
C TYR A 388 20.81 -15.84 -6.54
N ARG A 389 20.23 -15.62 -5.35
CA ARG A 389 20.03 -16.66 -4.33
C ARG A 389 19.13 -17.79 -4.81
N LEU A 390 18.03 -17.49 -5.49
CA LEU A 390 17.15 -18.53 -6.06
C LEU A 390 17.85 -19.35 -7.14
N VAL A 391 18.64 -18.69 -8.00
CA VAL A 391 19.40 -19.36 -9.06
C VAL A 391 20.52 -20.22 -8.47
N SER A 392 21.22 -19.73 -7.45
CA SER A 392 22.28 -20.49 -6.79
C SER A 392 21.72 -21.72 -6.04
N GLU A 393 20.59 -21.58 -5.35
CA GLU A 393 19.88 -22.68 -4.68
C GLU A 393 19.36 -23.74 -5.66
N ARG A 394 18.86 -23.35 -6.84
CA ARG A 394 18.54 -24.32 -7.91
C ARG A 394 19.77 -25.02 -8.44
N LYS A 395 20.87 -24.30 -8.64
CA LYS A 395 22.13 -24.86 -9.16
C LYS A 395 22.75 -25.85 -8.16
N THR A 396 22.70 -25.57 -6.87
CA THR A 396 23.16 -26.51 -5.82
C THR A 396 22.26 -27.74 -5.72
N LYS A 397 20.91 -27.57 -5.77
CA LYS A 397 19.96 -28.69 -5.84
C LYS A 397 20.16 -29.56 -7.08
N SER A 398 20.39 -28.94 -8.24
CA SER A 398 20.66 -29.64 -9.51
C SER A 398 21.99 -30.39 -9.48
N LYS A 399 23.05 -29.80 -8.92
CA LYS A 399 24.34 -30.49 -8.70
C LYS A 399 24.22 -31.66 -7.70
N SER A 400 23.41 -31.51 -6.65
CA SER A 400 23.16 -32.58 -5.68
C SER A 400 22.36 -33.75 -6.29
N CYS A 401 21.36 -33.48 -7.13
CA CYS A 401 20.66 -34.51 -7.90
C CYS A 401 21.56 -35.16 -8.97
N GLY A 402 22.41 -34.39 -9.63
CA GLY A 402 23.38 -34.90 -10.61
C GLY A 402 24.44 -35.82 -10.00
N ASN A 403 24.94 -35.49 -8.80
CA ASN A 403 25.89 -36.34 -8.08
C ASN A 403 25.26 -37.66 -7.57
N ASN A 404 23.97 -37.65 -7.21
CA ASN A 404 23.26 -38.89 -6.85
C ASN A 404 22.95 -39.76 -8.09
N ALA A 405 22.85 -39.17 -9.27
CA ALA A 405 22.70 -39.92 -10.53
C ALA A 405 24.03 -40.53 -11.01
N SER A 406 25.16 -39.83 -10.82
CA SER A 406 26.48 -40.37 -11.19
C SER A 406 26.93 -41.53 -10.29
N ILE A 407 26.55 -41.54 -9.01
CA ILE A 407 26.83 -42.68 -8.11
C ILE A 407 26.04 -43.95 -8.50
N ARG A 408 24.89 -43.83 -9.16
CA ARG A 408 24.15 -45.00 -9.69
C ARG A 408 24.74 -45.56 -10.99
N SER A 409 25.65 -44.85 -11.66
CA SER A 409 26.24 -45.29 -12.93
C SER A 409 27.52 -46.11 -12.81
N LEU A 410 28.03 -46.36 -11.59
CA LEU A 410 29.21 -47.21 -11.38
C LEU A 410 28.93 -48.70 -11.17
N ASN A 411 27.65 -49.13 -11.16
CA ASN A 411 27.27 -50.53 -10.91
C ASN A 411 26.53 -51.19 -12.10
N GLY A 412 27.02 -50.99 -13.32
CA GLY A 412 26.47 -51.66 -14.51
C GLY A 412 27.49 -51.79 -15.63
N ASN A 413 28.31 -52.84 -15.59
CA ASN A 413 29.20 -53.22 -16.67
C ASN A 413 28.45 -54.16 -17.62
N GLY A 414 28.33 -53.84 -18.92
CA GLY A 414 27.86 -54.80 -19.92
C GLY A 414 27.29 -54.20 -21.21
N TYR A 415 28.11 -54.25 -22.27
CA TYR A 415 27.78 -54.19 -23.70
C TYR A 415 27.33 -52.87 -24.33
N GLY A 416 28.14 -52.45 -25.30
CA GLY A 416 27.94 -51.23 -26.08
C GLY A 416 27.08 -51.40 -27.34
N SER A 417 26.86 -50.23 -27.92
CA SER A 417 26.41 -49.95 -29.28
C SER A 417 24.89 -50.04 -29.54
N HIS A 418 24.23 -48.88 -29.47
CA HIS A 418 23.55 -48.33 -30.65
C HIS A 418 23.44 -46.81 -30.50
N ARG A 419 24.21 -46.09 -31.34
CA ARG A 419 24.01 -44.67 -31.63
C ARG A 419 22.61 -44.48 -32.20
N LEU A 420 21.78 -43.66 -31.55
CA LEU A 420 20.50 -43.20 -32.08
C LEU A 420 20.57 -41.69 -32.29
N SER A 421 20.82 -41.31 -33.54
CA SER A 421 20.49 -39.99 -34.07
C SER A 421 19.13 -40.08 -34.77
N ARG A 422 18.40 -38.94 -34.77
CA ARG A 422 17.16 -38.65 -35.52
C ARG A 422 15.90 -39.34 -34.93
N LEU A 423 14.78 -38.70 -34.63
CA LEU A 423 14.09 -37.54 -35.21
C LEU A 423 12.85 -37.21 -34.35
N TYR A 424 12.31 -36.00 -34.50
CA TYR A 424 11.00 -35.56 -34.02
C TYR A 424 9.89 -36.61 -34.24
N SER A 425 9.16 -36.96 -33.18
CA SER A 425 7.77 -37.45 -33.27
C SER A 425 6.98 -36.98 -32.04
N ASN A 426 5.74 -36.57 -32.32
CA ASN A 426 4.97 -35.58 -31.59
C ASN A 426 3.99 -36.26 -30.60
N SER A 427 4.50 -37.08 -29.67
CA SER A 427 3.67 -37.84 -28.70
C SER A 427 4.00 -37.58 -27.21
N SER A 428 4.95 -36.69 -26.89
CA SER A 428 5.52 -36.57 -25.54
C SER A 428 4.77 -35.67 -24.55
N PHE A 429 3.71 -34.96 -24.95
CA PHE A 429 3.02 -34.03 -24.04
C PHE A 429 2.12 -34.75 -23.01
N SER A 430 1.50 -35.88 -23.38
CA SER A 430 0.63 -36.64 -22.47
C SER A 430 1.42 -37.51 -21.49
N GLU A 431 2.56 -38.07 -21.89
CA GLU A 431 3.43 -38.85 -21.01
C GLU A 431 4.14 -37.99 -19.98
N PHE A 432 4.60 -36.79 -20.36
CA PHE A 432 5.21 -35.84 -19.43
C PHE A 432 4.24 -35.40 -18.32
N ASN A 433 2.96 -35.18 -18.66
CA ASN A 433 1.94 -34.83 -17.67
C ASN A 433 1.59 -36.01 -16.75
N ARG A 434 1.56 -37.26 -17.26
CA ARG A 434 1.37 -38.44 -16.39
C ARG A 434 2.54 -38.64 -15.43
N GLN A 435 3.77 -38.42 -15.90
CA GLN A 435 4.98 -38.53 -15.07
C GLN A 435 5.00 -37.47 -13.96
N GLN A 436 4.64 -36.22 -14.29
CA GLN A 436 4.52 -35.16 -13.28
C GLN A 436 3.41 -35.46 -12.26
N LEU A 437 2.26 -35.99 -12.71
CA LEU A 437 1.16 -36.33 -11.80
C LEU A 437 1.55 -37.45 -10.83
N SER A 438 2.31 -38.45 -11.30
CA SER A 438 2.81 -39.53 -10.43
C SER A 438 3.86 -39.06 -9.43
N ASP A 439 4.74 -38.14 -9.83
CA ASP A 439 5.75 -37.56 -8.93
C ASP A 439 5.09 -36.70 -7.85
N LEU A 440 4.07 -35.92 -8.23
CA LEU A 440 3.31 -35.08 -7.31
C LEU A 440 2.49 -35.92 -6.33
N ALA A 441 1.88 -37.03 -6.79
CA ALA A 441 1.19 -37.99 -5.93
C ALA A 441 2.15 -38.67 -4.93
N MET A 442 3.39 -38.97 -5.36
CA MET A 442 4.40 -39.57 -4.49
C MET A 442 4.90 -38.59 -3.42
N GLU A 443 5.11 -37.31 -3.78
CA GLU A 443 5.43 -36.27 -2.79
C GLU A 443 4.29 -36.04 -1.80
N LEU A 444 3.04 -36.02 -2.26
CA LEU A 444 1.87 -35.84 -1.40
C LEU A 444 1.74 -36.99 -0.39
N LYS A 445 1.99 -38.23 -0.83
CA LYS A 445 2.01 -39.41 0.03
C LYS A 445 3.15 -39.35 1.06
N LYS A 446 4.33 -38.87 0.66
CA LYS A 446 5.47 -38.66 1.57
C LYS A 446 5.20 -37.56 2.60
N CYS A 447 4.53 -36.48 2.19
CA CYS A 447 4.14 -35.39 3.07
C CYS A 447 3.08 -35.83 4.08
N SER A 448 2.08 -36.60 3.62
CA SER A 448 1.05 -37.22 4.47
C SER A 448 1.65 -38.14 5.53
N LEU A 449 2.59 -39.01 5.17
CA LEU A 449 3.29 -39.88 6.13
C LEU A 449 4.14 -39.08 7.14
N THR A 450 4.78 -38.01 6.69
CA THR A 450 5.57 -37.12 7.57
C THR A 450 4.68 -36.37 8.57
N ILE A 451 3.49 -35.94 8.12
CA ILE A 451 2.50 -35.28 8.98
C ILE A 451 1.92 -36.28 9.97
N GLY A 452 1.56 -37.50 9.54
CA GLY A 452 1.10 -38.58 10.42
C GLY A 452 2.09 -38.89 11.53
N ALA A 453 3.37 -39.10 11.18
CA ALA A 453 4.42 -39.36 12.17
C ALA A 453 4.62 -38.20 13.17
N ARG A 454 4.42 -36.94 12.74
CA ARG A 454 4.46 -35.78 13.66
C ARG A 454 3.22 -35.69 14.54
N LEU A 455 2.06 -36.10 14.03
CA LEU A 455 0.82 -36.16 14.80
C LEU A 455 0.94 -37.23 15.90
N ASP A 456 1.44 -38.42 15.56
CA ASP A 456 1.66 -39.51 16.53
C ASP A 456 2.69 -39.13 17.60
N ALA A 457 3.75 -38.41 17.21
CA ALA A 457 4.73 -37.86 18.15
C ALA A 457 4.14 -36.77 19.06
N LEU A 458 3.12 -36.05 18.62
CA LEU A 458 2.44 -35.04 19.43
C LEU A 458 1.42 -35.71 20.38
N THR A 459 0.65 -36.68 19.88
CA THR A 459 -0.32 -37.45 20.67
C THR A 459 0.38 -38.18 21.81
N SER A 460 1.52 -38.83 21.55
CA SER A 460 2.31 -39.50 22.60
C SER A 460 2.87 -38.53 23.66
N LYS A 461 3.24 -37.31 23.26
CA LYS A 461 3.64 -36.26 24.22
C LYS A 461 2.47 -35.76 25.06
N VAL A 462 1.30 -35.58 24.46
CA VAL A 462 0.10 -35.16 25.19
C VAL A 462 -0.33 -36.25 26.18
N GLU A 463 -0.26 -37.52 25.79
CA GLU A 463 -0.59 -38.65 26.65
C GLU A 463 0.41 -38.82 27.81
N ALA A 464 1.70 -38.53 27.58
CA ALA A 464 2.71 -38.49 28.64
C ALA A 464 2.43 -37.36 29.65
N ILE A 465 2.08 -36.17 29.17
CA ILE A 465 1.73 -35.02 30.04
C ILE A 465 0.45 -35.31 30.83
N ALA A 466 -0.56 -35.92 30.20
CA ALA A 466 -1.79 -36.31 30.88
C ALA A 466 -1.52 -37.31 32.03
N LYS A 467 -0.64 -38.30 31.80
CA LYS A 467 -0.22 -39.23 32.86
C LYS A 467 0.56 -38.55 33.99
N GLU A 468 1.43 -37.59 33.68
CA GLU A 468 2.13 -36.83 34.72
C GLU A 468 1.17 -35.99 35.59
N ILE A 469 0.13 -35.41 34.99
CA ILE A 469 -0.90 -34.67 35.71
C ILE A 469 -1.74 -35.60 36.61
N ASP A 470 -2.12 -36.78 36.12
CA ASP A 470 -2.92 -37.74 36.89
C ASP A 470 -2.13 -38.28 38.10
N VAL A 471 -0.83 -38.55 37.94
CA VAL A 471 0.08 -38.94 39.03
C VAL A 471 0.29 -37.80 40.04
N ALA A 472 0.42 -36.56 39.58
CA ALA A 472 0.53 -35.40 40.47
C ALA A 472 -0.75 -35.18 41.30
N THR A 473 -1.91 -35.48 40.72
CA THR A 473 -3.22 -35.34 41.38
C THR A 473 -3.42 -36.40 42.46
N GLN A 474 -2.95 -37.64 42.25
CA GLN A 474 -3.00 -38.71 43.27
C GLN A 474 -2.00 -38.56 44.42
N LEU A 475 -1.00 -37.68 44.31
CA LEU A 475 -0.05 -37.37 45.39
C LEU A 475 -0.53 -36.21 46.30
N GLN A 476 -1.65 -35.56 45.96
CA GLN A 476 -2.25 -34.47 46.75
C GLN A 476 -3.51 -34.88 47.53
N GLU A 477 -4.01 -36.11 47.35
CA GLU A 477 -4.96 -36.79 48.26
C GLU A 477 -4.19 -37.71 49.21
#